data_AF-A0A0C3ABM8-F1
#
_entry.id   AF-A0A0C3ABM8-F1
#
_cell.length_a   1.000
_cell.length_b   1.000
_cell.length_c   1.000
_cell.angle_alpha   90.00
_cell.angle_beta   90.00
_cell.angle_gamma   90.00
#
_symmetry.space_group_name_H-M   'P 1'
#
loop_
_entity.id
_entity.type
_entity.pdbx_description
1 polymer ?
#
loop_
_entity_poly.entity_id
_entity_poly.type
_entity_poly.pdbx_seq_one_letter_code
_entity_poly.pdbx_strand_id
1 'polypeptide(L)'
;MTTRQAKYTFASFLSRDTTFDVIANIWRLARPEYSVVEGPQSRTNSSRDVASASSISEPAVGAVTVPIASANKVTHCSCSKNGGHLSEVALETVLPGTPDKIYNLMFASGFIKDFMRVDQKLMDIQISDWIPVAPGSNLLSRNMSYVKPLYNSVGPKQTKCEIHDENVYCDFDDHVIMMTSTKNPDVPSGSVFVVKTRTCIMWASTVSTRVIVTTQVEWTGRSFIKGLIEKSAIEGQKHHHSDLDKAMRMYIQEHQIEFIPEGVDPCAVAPVEPMTPVEAPEPGLVLGASDEEVWKARERDRNRRGLQWAYETFEGTYTVARRSTMGAIELVKEAWEQSSSTTILWFVIVALVFSNLWTLSLVGKREEVGRRKAAKKAVEKERWVQEVVHSIWEEMSTGGTRSGGSVPGLPSEPAVSNWREEVADLRKTLDDVEERVRVIRGSLDTLD
;
A
#
# COMPACT_ATOMS: atom_id res chain seq x y z
N MET A 1 -0.79 -41.20 -28.15
CA MET A 1 -2.13 -41.74 -28.39
C MET A 1 -2.46 -41.66 -29.88
N THR A 2 -3.22 -42.59 -30.43
CA THR A 2 -3.55 -42.60 -31.87
C THR A 2 -5.05 -42.77 -32.05
N THR A 3 -5.69 -41.81 -32.71
CA THR A 3 -7.07 -41.97 -33.20
C THR A 3 -7.03 -42.53 -34.63
N ARG A 4 -8.20 -42.89 -35.17
CA ARG A 4 -8.33 -43.46 -36.52
C ARG A 4 -7.86 -42.52 -37.64
N GLN A 5 -7.72 -41.22 -37.34
CA GLN A 5 -7.41 -40.16 -38.30
C GLN A 5 -6.08 -39.45 -38.01
N ALA A 6 -5.54 -39.55 -36.78
CA ALA A 6 -4.32 -38.85 -36.41
C ALA A 6 -3.54 -39.57 -35.30
N LYS A 7 -2.21 -39.47 -35.36
CA LYS A 7 -1.31 -39.92 -34.30
C LYS A 7 -0.78 -38.71 -33.53
N TYR A 8 -0.95 -38.73 -32.22
CA TYR A 8 -0.47 -37.69 -31.31
C TYR A 8 0.65 -38.24 -30.42
N THR A 9 1.81 -37.60 -30.51
CA THR A 9 3.01 -37.89 -29.71
C THR A 9 3.15 -36.81 -28.65
N PHE A 10 3.16 -37.19 -27.38
CA PHE A 10 3.34 -36.25 -26.27
C PHE A 10 4.85 -36.08 -26.00
N ALA A 11 5.31 -34.83 -25.92
CA ALA A 11 6.73 -34.51 -25.77
C ALA A 11 7.23 -34.46 -24.31
N SER A 12 6.36 -34.67 -23.31
CA SER A 12 6.72 -34.64 -21.88
C SER A 12 5.87 -35.61 -21.04
N PHE A 13 6.51 -36.26 -20.06
CA PHE A 13 5.87 -37.23 -19.17
C PHE A 13 4.88 -36.57 -18.17
N LEU A 14 5.11 -35.31 -17.77
CA LEU A 14 4.24 -34.57 -16.85
C LEU A 14 2.85 -34.25 -17.45
N SER A 15 2.77 -34.09 -18.77
CA SER A 15 1.51 -33.86 -19.47
C SER A 15 0.71 -35.14 -19.74
N ARG A 16 1.31 -36.32 -19.59
CA ARG A 16 0.65 -37.59 -19.95
C ARG A 16 -0.43 -37.97 -18.95
N ASP A 17 -0.10 -37.93 -17.66
CA ASP A 17 -0.98 -38.47 -16.62
C ASP A 17 -2.14 -37.50 -16.35
N THR A 18 -1.87 -36.19 -16.31
CA THR A 18 -2.90 -35.13 -16.26
C THR A 18 -3.85 -35.17 -17.47
N THR A 19 -3.33 -35.37 -18.69
CA THR A 19 -4.18 -35.50 -19.89
C THR A 19 -4.98 -36.80 -19.88
N PHE A 20 -4.40 -37.91 -19.39
CA PHE A 20 -5.10 -39.18 -19.24
C PHE A 20 -6.26 -39.06 -18.26
N ASP A 21 -6.07 -38.39 -17.12
CA ASP A 21 -7.10 -38.20 -16.11
C ASP A 21 -8.25 -37.33 -16.63
N VAL A 22 -7.95 -36.26 -17.38
CA VAL A 22 -8.97 -35.42 -18.02
C VAL A 22 -9.77 -36.23 -19.06
N ILE A 23 -9.10 -37.01 -19.91
CA ILE A 23 -9.77 -37.85 -20.92
C ILE A 23 -10.62 -38.94 -20.25
N ALA A 24 -10.12 -39.57 -19.19
CA ALA A 24 -10.84 -40.61 -18.45
C ALA A 24 -12.07 -40.03 -17.73
N ASN A 25 -11.97 -38.83 -17.17
CA ASN A 25 -13.09 -38.12 -16.55
C ASN A 25 -14.15 -37.73 -17.58
N ILE A 26 -13.75 -37.17 -18.73
CA ILE A 26 -14.68 -36.84 -19.82
C ILE A 26 -15.37 -38.10 -20.34
N TRP A 27 -14.65 -39.22 -20.48
CA TRP A 27 -15.25 -40.48 -20.92
C TRP A 27 -16.25 -41.01 -19.88
N ARG A 28 -15.93 -40.99 -18.57
CA ARG A 28 -16.88 -41.39 -17.52
C ARG A 28 -18.14 -40.53 -17.51
N LEU A 29 -18.01 -39.22 -17.74
CA LEU A 29 -19.16 -38.31 -17.82
C LEU A 29 -20.01 -38.54 -19.08
N ALA A 30 -19.38 -38.84 -20.22
CA ALA A 30 -20.07 -39.08 -21.48
C ALA A 30 -20.78 -40.45 -21.55
N ARG A 31 -20.45 -41.40 -20.65
CA ARG A 31 -21.10 -42.71 -20.55
C ARG A 31 -21.33 -43.12 -19.09
N PRO A 32 -22.37 -42.58 -18.44
CA PRO A 32 -22.72 -42.94 -17.06
C PRO A 32 -23.08 -44.43 -16.89
N GLU A 33 -23.53 -45.06 -17.98
CA GLU A 33 -24.03 -46.44 -18.04
C GLU A 33 -22.95 -47.54 -17.88
N TYR A 34 -21.66 -47.17 -17.76
CA TYR A 34 -20.53 -48.12 -17.78
C TYR A 34 -19.65 -48.11 -16.52
N SER A 35 -20.10 -47.48 -15.44
CA SER A 35 -19.35 -47.43 -14.16
C SER A 35 -19.56 -48.62 -13.23
N VAL A 36 -20.22 -49.70 -13.68
CA VAL A 36 -20.35 -50.95 -12.92
C VAL A 36 -20.09 -52.16 -13.81
N VAL A 37 -18.84 -52.37 -14.24
CA VAL A 37 -18.29 -53.71 -14.56
C VAL A 37 -16.75 -53.63 -14.43
N GLU A 38 -16.20 -54.07 -13.29
CA GLU A 38 -14.83 -54.58 -13.29
C GLU A 38 -14.84 -55.92 -14.05
N GLY A 39 -14.19 -55.93 -15.21
CA GLY A 39 -13.92 -57.15 -15.97
C GLY A 39 -12.69 -57.89 -15.43
N PRO A 40 -12.60 -59.22 -15.60
CA PRO A 40 -11.76 -60.09 -14.79
C PRO A 40 -10.29 -60.04 -15.19
N GLN A 41 -9.39 -59.90 -14.21
CA GLN A 41 -7.98 -60.21 -14.41
C GLN A 41 -7.80 -61.71 -14.60
N SER A 42 -7.05 -62.04 -15.67
CA SER A 42 -6.74 -63.39 -16.12
C SER A 42 -5.90 -64.15 -15.08
N ARG A 43 -6.32 -65.40 -14.83
CA ARG A 43 -5.64 -66.41 -14.02
C ARG A 43 -4.28 -66.78 -14.64
N THR A 44 -3.27 -66.94 -13.78
CA THR A 44 -2.26 -68.00 -13.95
C THR A 44 -2.23 -68.86 -12.68
N ASN A 45 -2.18 -70.18 -12.88
CA ASN A 45 -2.36 -71.25 -11.89
C ASN A 45 -1.19 -71.40 -10.91
N SER A 46 -1.51 -71.67 -9.64
CA SER A 46 -0.98 -72.82 -8.86
C SER A 46 -1.79 -72.91 -7.55
N SER A 47 -2.74 -73.84 -7.43
CA SER A 47 -2.61 -75.19 -6.83
C SER A 47 -2.70 -75.24 -5.29
N ARG A 48 -3.77 -75.90 -4.78
CA ARG A 48 -3.91 -76.61 -3.48
C ARG A 48 -4.08 -75.71 -2.24
N ASP A 49 -4.93 -75.92 -1.23
CA ASP A 49 -5.82 -76.99 -0.73
C ASP A 49 -6.87 -76.32 0.21
N VAL A 50 -8.17 -76.68 0.14
CA VAL A 50 -8.98 -77.43 1.16
C VAL A 50 -9.60 -76.63 2.34
N ALA A 51 -10.93 -76.85 2.48
CA ALA A 51 -11.82 -76.82 3.67
C ALA A 51 -12.64 -75.55 4.03
N SER A 52 -13.97 -75.74 3.89
CA SER A 52 -15.06 -75.56 4.88
C SER A 52 -15.24 -74.21 5.59
N ALA A 53 -16.42 -73.64 5.83
CA ALA A 53 -17.82 -74.07 5.73
C ALA A 53 -18.75 -72.84 5.71
N SER A 54 -19.99 -73.09 5.31
CA SER A 54 -21.16 -72.23 5.13
C SER A 54 -21.57 -71.35 6.33
N SER A 55 -22.12 -70.16 6.04
CA SER A 55 -23.48 -69.78 6.47
C SER A 55 -23.95 -68.47 5.83
N ILE A 56 -25.19 -68.50 5.35
CA ILE A 56 -25.97 -67.44 4.68
C ILE A 56 -26.47 -66.40 5.70
N SER A 57 -26.33 -65.11 5.40
CA SER A 57 -27.35 -64.08 5.65
C SER A 57 -26.94 -62.69 5.11
N GLU A 58 -27.79 -62.13 4.26
CA GLU A 58 -27.89 -60.70 3.89
C GLU A 58 -29.39 -60.31 4.07
N PRO A 59 -29.78 -59.02 4.08
CA PRO A 59 -28.98 -57.80 4.22
C PRO A 59 -29.54 -56.86 5.31
N ALA A 60 -28.69 -55.99 5.86
CA ALA A 60 -29.16 -54.78 6.54
C ALA A 60 -28.27 -53.61 6.11
N VAL A 61 -28.93 -52.61 5.56
CA VAL A 61 -28.39 -51.35 5.06
C VAL A 61 -27.63 -50.65 6.20
N GLY A 62 -26.32 -50.81 6.22
CA GLY A 62 -25.41 -50.06 7.08
C GLY A 62 -24.61 -49.12 6.18
N ALA A 63 -24.90 -47.82 6.26
CA ALA A 63 -24.06 -46.80 5.69
C ALA A 63 -22.63 -47.01 6.20
N VAL A 64 -21.72 -47.33 5.29
CA VAL A 64 -20.28 -47.31 5.57
C VAL A 64 -19.90 -45.84 5.67
N THR A 65 -20.09 -45.27 6.85
CA THR A 65 -19.35 -44.09 7.25
C THR A 65 -17.90 -44.54 7.40
N VAL A 66 -17.10 -44.28 6.38
CA VAL A 66 -15.65 -44.19 6.55
C VAL A 66 -15.44 -43.18 7.68
N PRO A 67 -14.82 -43.56 8.81
CA PRO A 67 -14.46 -42.56 9.80
C PRO A 67 -13.41 -41.68 9.14
N ILE A 68 -13.80 -40.47 8.73
CA ILE A 68 -12.86 -39.39 8.49
C ILE A 68 -12.19 -39.17 9.85
N ALA A 69 -11.02 -39.77 10.02
CA ALA A 69 -10.11 -39.38 11.07
C ALA A 69 -9.68 -37.94 10.75
N SER A 70 -10.49 -36.97 11.20
CA SER A 70 -10.15 -35.56 11.20
C SER A 70 -9.13 -35.31 12.30
N ALA A 71 -7.93 -35.87 12.13
CA ALA A 71 -6.78 -35.39 12.85
C ALA A 71 -6.49 -33.99 12.32
N ASN A 72 -6.54 -32.99 13.22
CA ASN A 72 -6.13 -31.63 12.94
C ASN A 72 -4.69 -31.64 12.39
N LYS A 73 -4.53 -31.63 11.07
CA LYS A 73 -3.23 -31.58 10.39
C LYS A 73 -2.71 -30.15 10.52
N VAL A 74 -2.14 -29.81 11.67
CA VAL A 74 -1.41 -28.55 11.87
C VAL A 74 0.07 -28.88 11.75
N THR A 75 0.77 -28.16 10.89
CA THR A 75 2.20 -28.37 10.62
C THR A 75 2.96 -27.09 10.85
N HIS A 76 4.28 -27.20 11.05
CA HIS A 76 5.14 -26.07 11.35
C HIS A 76 6.39 -26.13 10.49
N CYS A 77 6.65 -25.05 9.77
CA CYS A 77 7.86 -24.93 8.97
C CYS A 77 9.13 -25.03 9.84
N SER A 78 10.20 -25.54 9.23
CA SER A 78 11.52 -25.62 9.88
C SER A 78 12.05 -24.25 10.33
N CYS A 79 11.65 -23.16 9.67
CA CYS A 79 12.02 -21.80 10.05
C CYS A 79 11.49 -21.39 11.43
N SER A 80 10.26 -21.77 11.78
CA SER A 80 9.70 -21.49 13.11
C SER A 80 10.40 -22.28 14.22
N LYS A 81 10.88 -23.49 13.92
CA LYS A 81 11.57 -24.36 14.88
C LYS A 81 13.01 -23.91 15.12
N ASN A 82 13.70 -23.50 14.06
CA ASN A 82 15.14 -23.22 14.08
C ASN A 82 15.47 -21.72 14.10
N GLY A 83 14.48 -20.84 14.19
CA GLY A 83 14.68 -19.38 14.09
C GLY A 83 15.16 -18.93 12.70
N GLY A 84 14.77 -19.66 11.65
CA GLY A 84 15.20 -19.39 10.28
C GLY A 84 14.42 -18.28 9.57
N HIS A 85 13.35 -17.74 10.17
CA HIS A 85 12.61 -16.62 9.57
C HIS A 85 13.49 -15.38 9.44
N LEU A 86 13.23 -14.57 8.41
CA LEU A 86 13.93 -13.30 8.21
C LEU A 86 13.44 -12.25 9.22
N SER A 87 14.18 -11.16 9.36
CA SER A 87 14.03 -10.18 10.45
C SER A 87 12.65 -9.51 10.50
N GLU A 88 12.03 -9.23 9.36
CA GLU A 88 10.76 -8.50 9.29
C GLU A 88 9.64 -9.39 8.76
N VAL A 89 8.48 -9.40 9.42
CA VAL A 89 7.28 -10.09 8.92
C VAL A 89 6.56 -9.18 7.93
N ALA A 90 6.43 -9.61 6.68
CA ALA A 90 5.69 -8.89 5.64
C ALA A 90 4.20 -9.25 5.63
N LEU A 91 3.87 -10.52 5.89
CA LEU A 91 2.50 -11.03 5.93
C LEU A 91 2.46 -12.27 6.81
N GLU A 92 1.41 -12.40 7.61
CA GLU A 92 1.05 -13.64 8.27
C GLU A 92 -0.46 -13.81 8.17
N THR A 93 -0.91 -14.90 7.54
CA THR A 93 -2.32 -15.08 7.17
C THR A 93 -2.69 -16.56 7.14
N VAL A 94 -3.98 -16.84 7.30
CA VAL A 94 -4.56 -18.18 7.10
C VAL A 94 -5.59 -18.09 5.98
N LEU A 95 -5.43 -18.97 4.99
CA LEU A 95 -6.25 -19.03 3.78
C LEU A 95 -6.95 -20.40 3.66
N PRO A 96 -8.20 -20.45 3.17
CA PRO A 96 -8.86 -21.70 2.82
C PRO A 96 -8.16 -22.36 1.63
N GLY A 97 -7.92 -23.67 1.71
CA GLY A 97 -7.18 -24.43 0.72
C GLY A 97 -6.05 -25.26 1.31
N THR A 98 -5.64 -26.27 0.55
CA THR A 98 -4.47 -27.09 0.82
C THR A 98 -3.17 -26.33 0.49
N PRO A 99 -2.02 -26.68 1.09
CA PRO A 99 -0.75 -26.02 0.80
C PRO A 99 -0.34 -26.06 -0.67
N ASP A 100 -0.65 -27.14 -1.40
CA ASP A 100 -0.37 -27.22 -2.83
C ASP A 100 -1.19 -26.20 -3.63
N LYS A 101 -2.48 -26.03 -3.31
CA LYS A 101 -3.36 -25.08 -3.97
C LYS A 101 -2.93 -23.64 -3.69
N ILE A 102 -2.59 -23.32 -2.44
CA ILE A 102 -2.11 -21.99 -2.08
C ILE A 102 -0.74 -21.71 -2.71
N TYR A 103 0.18 -22.67 -2.71
CA TYR A 103 1.46 -22.55 -3.42
C TYR A 103 1.26 -22.29 -4.91
N ASN A 104 0.39 -23.07 -5.55
CA ASN A 104 0.09 -22.91 -6.97
C ASN A 104 -0.55 -21.55 -7.25
N LEU A 105 -1.48 -21.10 -6.40
CA LEU A 105 -2.09 -19.78 -6.50
C LEU A 105 -1.04 -18.66 -6.45
N MET A 106 -0.13 -18.72 -5.47
CA MET A 106 0.91 -17.70 -5.25
C MET A 106 2.01 -17.71 -6.31
N PHE A 107 2.37 -18.85 -6.88
CA PHE A 107 3.60 -18.97 -7.69
C PHE A 107 3.42 -19.55 -9.09
N ALA A 108 2.40 -20.37 -9.35
CA ALA A 108 2.33 -21.18 -10.58
C ALA A 108 1.06 -20.98 -11.42
N SER A 109 0.07 -20.23 -10.92
CA SER A 109 -1.24 -20.08 -11.55
C SER A 109 -1.31 -18.96 -12.60
N GLY A 110 -2.43 -18.90 -13.33
CA GLY A 110 -2.77 -17.73 -14.16
C GLY A 110 -3.06 -16.49 -13.30
N PHE A 111 -3.70 -16.67 -12.14
CA PHE A 111 -4.05 -15.60 -11.20
C PHE A 111 -2.84 -14.72 -10.85
N ILE A 112 -1.69 -15.30 -10.49
CA ILE A 112 -0.53 -14.48 -10.10
C ILE A 112 -0.02 -13.62 -11.27
N LYS A 113 -0.12 -14.10 -12.51
CA LYS A 113 0.27 -13.33 -13.70
C LYS A 113 -0.68 -12.15 -13.92
N ASP A 114 -1.97 -12.35 -13.70
CA ASP A 114 -2.98 -11.30 -13.81
C ASP A 114 -2.83 -10.29 -12.66
N PHE A 115 -2.64 -10.74 -11.42
CA PHE A 115 -2.35 -9.89 -10.27
C PHE A 115 -1.12 -8.98 -10.51
N MET A 116 -0.04 -9.56 -11.05
CA MET A 116 1.16 -8.79 -11.38
C MET A 116 0.89 -7.71 -12.44
N ARG A 117 0.11 -8.03 -13.47
CA ARG A 117 -0.16 -7.12 -14.59
C ARG A 117 -1.20 -6.06 -14.25
N VAL A 118 -2.31 -6.47 -13.64
CA VAL A 118 -3.52 -5.65 -13.45
C VAL A 118 -3.43 -4.87 -12.15
N ASP A 119 -3.29 -5.56 -11.02
CA ASP A 119 -3.30 -4.95 -9.70
C ASP A 119 -1.99 -4.23 -9.40
N GLN A 120 -0.85 -4.90 -9.65
CA GLN A 120 0.48 -4.34 -9.38
C GLN A 120 1.03 -3.48 -10.53
N LYS A 121 0.35 -3.45 -11.68
CA LYS A 121 0.71 -2.63 -12.86
C LYS A 121 2.14 -2.86 -13.34
N LEU A 122 2.63 -4.09 -13.21
CA LEU A 122 3.97 -4.47 -13.67
C LEU A 122 3.98 -4.59 -15.19
N MET A 123 5.00 -4.01 -15.80
CA MET A 123 5.19 -4.00 -17.25
C MET A 123 6.31 -4.97 -17.64
N ASP A 124 6.36 -5.36 -18.91
CA ASP A 124 7.42 -6.19 -19.49
C ASP A 124 7.75 -7.46 -18.68
N ILE A 125 6.70 -8.12 -18.16
CA ILE A 125 6.83 -9.33 -17.34
C ILE A 125 7.36 -10.48 -18.21
N GLN A 126 8.52 -11.01 -17.85
CA GLN A 126 9.14 -12.20 -18.43
C GLN A 126 9.36 -13.23 -17.31
N ILE A 127 8.84 -14.44 -17.48
CA ILE A 127 8.92 -15.51 -16.48
C ILE A 127 9.51 -16.73 -17.18
N SER A 128 10.60 -17.27 -16.65
CA SER A 128 11.17 -18.53 -17.14
C SER A 128 10.35 -19.72 -16.64
N ASP A 129 10.49 -20.86 -17.32
CA ASP A 129 10.02 -22.13 -16.78
C ASP A 129 10.78 -22.47 -15.49
N TRP A 130 10.15 -23.30 -14.66
CA TRP A 130 10.77 -23.89 -13.48
C TRP A 130 11.80 -24.94 -13.92
N ILE A 131 13.01 -24.85 -13.36
CA ILE A 131 14.11 -25.79 -13.59
C ILE A 131 14.61 -26.35 -12.26
N PRO A 132 15.20 -27.55 -12.21
CA PRO A 132 15.85 -28.04 -11.00
C PRO A 132 16.93 -27.08 -10.51
N VAL A 133 16.97 -26.80 -9.20
CA VAL A 133 17.99 -25.93 -8.55
C VAL A 133 19.40 -26.45 -8.83
N ALA A 134 19.56 -27.77 -8.88
CA ALA A 134 20.79 -28.46 -9.24
C ALA A 134 20.46 -29.72 -10.06
N PRO A 135 21.39 -30.26 -10.87
CA PRO A 135 21.18 -31.50 -11.60
C PRO A 135 20.76 -32.64 -10.65
N GLY A 136 19.57 -33.22 -10.89
CA GLY A 136 19.02 -34.30 -10.07
C GLY A 136 18.27 -33.85 -8.80
N SER A 137 18.12 -32.54 -8.56
CA SER A 137 17.31 -32.01 -7.46
C SER A 137 15.81 -32.06 -7.79
N ASN A 138 14.98 -32.38 -6.80
CA ASN A 138 13.53 -32.25 -6.88
C ASN A 138 13.05 -30.83 -6.55
N LEU A 139 13.94 -29.97 -6.05
CA LEU A 139 13.66 -28.58 -5.76
C LEU A 139 13.82 -27.76 -7.04
N LEU A 140 12.90 -26.83 -7.25
CA LEU A 140 12.81 -26.04 -8.47
C LEU A 140 13.20 -24.58 -8.20
N SER A 141 13.80 -23.94 -9.19
CA SER A 141 14.02 -22.50 -9.25
C SER A 141 13.59 -21.94 -10.61
N ARG A 142 13.37 -20.63 -10.65
CA ARG A 142 13.10 -19.90 -11.89
C ARG A 142 13.60 -18.47 -11.78
N ASN A 143 13.74 -17.81 -12.92
CA ASN A 143 14.02 -16.40 -13.00
C ASN A 143 12.81 -15.66 -13.57
N MET A 144 12.57 -14.46 -13.05
CA MET A 144 11.55 -13.55 -13.55
C MET A 144 12.13 -12.14 -13.65
N SER A 145 11.72 -11.37 -14.63
CA SER A 145 12.02 -9.94 -14.71
C SER A 145 10.79 -9.14 -15.08
N TYR A 146 10.67 -7.95 -14.53
CA TYR A 146 9.60 -7.02 -14.86
C TYR A 146 10.05 -5.58 -14.61
N VAL A 147 9.29 -4.62 -15.14
CA VAL A 147 9.47 -3.19 -14.87
C VAL A 147 8.38 -2.72 -13.90
N LYS A 148 8.79 -2.19 -12.74
CA LYS A 148 7.89 -1.62 -11.73
C LYS A 148 7.86 -0.10 -11.86
N PRO A 149 6.68 0.52 -12.09
CA PRO A 149 6.56 1.97 -12.03
C PRO A 149 6.78 2.47 -10.58
N LEU A 150 7.47 3.60 -10.44
CA LEU A 150 7.75 4.25 -9.18
C LEU A 150 7.09 5.63 -9.17
N TYR A 151 6.33 5.93 -8.12
CA TYR A 151 5.56 7.17 -7.99
C TYR A 151 6.21 8.19 -7.04
N ASN A 152 7.54 8.19 -6.97
CA ASN A 152 8.30 9.08 -6.10
C ASN A 152 8.63 10.40 -6.81
N SER A 153 8.67 11.51 -6.06
CA SER A 153 9.09 12.82 -6.57
C SER A 153 10.59 12.91 -6.87
N VAL A 154 11.37 12.00 -6.29
CA VAL A 154 12.84 11.92 -6.41
C VAL A 154 13.23 10.48 -6.74
N GLY A 155 14.06 10.29 -7.77
CA GLY A 155 14.52 8.98 -8.25
C GLY A 155 13.98 8.61 -9.64
N PRO A 156 14.32 7.42 -10.15
CA PRO A 156 13.84 6.97 -11.46
C PRO A 156 12.32 6.73 -11.41
N LYS A 157 11.63 7.02 -12.52
CA LYS A 157 10.17 6.85 -12.65
C LYS A 157 9.72 5.38 -12.70
N GLN A 158 10.66 4.48 -12.94
CA GLN A 158 10.46 3.04 -13.01
C GLN A 158 11.78 2.34 -12.74
N THR A 159 11.72 1.09 -12.33
CA THR A 159 12.92 0.26 -12.11
C THR A 159 12.69 -1.13 -12.67
N LYS A 160 13.71 -1.68 -13.33
CA LYS A 160 13.73 -3.10 -13.65
C LYS A 160 14.00 -3.89 -12.38
N CYS A 161 13.15 -4.87 -12.12
CA CYS A 161 13.31 -5.86 -11.07
C CYS A 161 13.73 -7.19 -11.69
N GLU A 162 14.76 -7.79 -11.13
CA GLU A 162 15.24 -9.13 -11.47
C GLU A 162 15.01 -10.04 -10.27
N ILE A 163 14.20 -11.06 -10.47
CA ILE A 163 13.72 -11.97 -9.44
C ILE A 163 14.30 -13.36 -9.67
N HIS A 164 14.79 -13.96 -8.60
CA HIS A 164 15.17 -15.36 -8.55
C HIS A 164 14.34 -16.06 -7.46
N ASP A 165 13.47 -16.96 -7.89
CA ASP A 165 12.66 -17.81 -6.99
C ASP A 165 13.33 -19.18 -6.88
N GLU A 166 13.48 -19.70 -5.67
CA GLU A 166 13.97 -21.06 -5.43
C GLU A 166 13.20 -21.74 -4.29
N ASN A 167 12.82 -23.01 -4.49
CA ASN A 167 12.30 -23.84 -3.43
C ASN A 167 13.46 -24.30 -2.54
N VAL A 168 13.48 -23.85 -1.29
CA VAL A 168 14.45 -24.31 -0.28
C VAL A 168 14.01 -25.66 0.30
N TYR A 169 12.70 -25.83 0.46
CA TYR A 169 12.07 -27.05 0.89
C TYR A 169 10.68 -27.14 0.27
N CYS A 170 10.27 -28.32 -0.20
CA CYS A 170 8.97 -28.50 -0.84
C CYS A 170 8.41 -29.88 -0.54
N ASP A 171 7.55 -29.95 0.47
CA ASP A 171 6.73 -31.11 0.79
C ASP A 171 5.32 -30.62 1.17
N PHE A 172 4.34 -30.87 0.30
CA PHE A 172 2.97 -30.41 0.51
C PHE A 172 2.27 -31.12 1.67
N ASP A 173 2.81 -32.24 2.16
CA ASP A 173 2.28 -32.92 3.33
C ASP A 173 2.76 -32.34 4.65
N ASP A 174 3.87 -31.60 4.66
CA ASP A 174 4.41 -30.92 5.84
C ASP A 174 4.46 -29.40 5.64
N HIS A 175 5.42 -28.89 4.86
CA HIS A 175 5.54 -27.47 4.57
C HIS A 175 6.31 -27.18 3.28
N VAL A 176 6.17 -25.96 2.77
CA VAL A 176 6.94 -25.43 1.64
C VAL A 176 7.65 -24.16 2.08
N ILE A 177 8.89 -23.99 1.62
CA ILE A 177 9.70 -22.79 1.82
C ILE A 177 10.18 -22.31 0.47
N MET A 178 9.63 -21.17 0.04
CA MET A 178 10.08 -20.45 -1.15
C MET A 178 11.02 -19.31 -0.71
N MET A 179 12.14 -19.17 -1.39
CA MET A 179 13.06 -18.05 -1.24
C MET A 179 13.05 -17.21 -2.53
N THR A 180 12.55 -15.99 -2.42
CA THR A 180 12.54 -15.01 -3.51
C THR A 180 13.62 -13.98 -3.26
N SER A 181 14.51 -13.82 -4.24
CA SER A 181 15.59 -12.82 -4.23
C SER A 181 15.32 -11.76 -5.28
N THR A 182 15.22 -10.51 -4.86
CA THR A 182 14.87 -9.37 -5.72
C THR A 182 16.05 -8.42 -5.83
N LYS A 183 16.50 -8.17 -7.06
CA LYS A 183 17.55 -7.21 -7.41
C LYS A 183 16.98 -6.07 -8.25
N ASN A 184 17.37 -4.86 -7.92
CA ASN A 184 16.88 -3.65 -8.58
C ASN A 184 18.10 -2.81 -9.01
N PRO A 185 18.78 -3.14 -10.12
CA PRO A 185 20.05 -2.50 -10.48
C PRO A 185 19.91 -0.99 -10.76
N ASP A 186 18.72 -0.53 -11.16
CA ASP A 186 18.49 0.87 -11.57
C ASP A 186 18.27 1.85 -10.40
N VAL A 187 18.08 1.36 -9.17
CA VAL A 187 17.89 2.24 -8.01
C VAL A 187 19.24 2.63 -7.40
N PRO A 188 19.34 3.75 -6.67
CA PRO A 188 20.56 4.11 -5.96
C PRO A 188 21.04 2.97 -5.05
N SER A 189 22.32 2.62 -5.15
CA SER A 189 22.92 1.45 -4.46
C SER A 189 22.38 0.06 -4.88
N GLY A 190 21.64 -0.04 -5.98
CA GLY A 190 20.98 -1.28 -6.44
C GLY A 190 21.91 -2.47 -6.72
N SER A 191 23.21 -2.24 -6.90
CA SER A 191 24.22 -3.29 -7.11
C SER A 191 24.79 -3.88 -5.81
N VAL A 192 24.56 -3.23 -4.66
CA VAL A 192 25.17 -3.60 -3.38
C VAL A 192 24.17 -4.12 -2.34
N PHE A 193 22.92 -4.36 -2.74
CA PHE A 193 21.93 -5.03 -1.91
C PHE A 193 21.01 -5.96 -2.72
N VAL A 194 20.42 -6.93 -2.02
CA VAL A 194 19.39 -7.83 -2.53
C VAL A 194 18.29 -7.91 -1.48
N VAL A 195 17.03 -7.79 -1.90
CA VAL A 195 15.90 -8.02 -0.99
C VAL A 195 15.56 -9.50 -1.00
N LYS A 196 15.70 -10.16 0.16
CA LYS A 196 15.30 -11.56 0.36
C LYS A 196 13.90 -11.61 0.95
N THR A 197 13.08 -12.51 0.44
CA THR A 197 11.71 -12.74 0.91
C THR A 197 11.46 -14.22 1.02
N ARG A 198 11.19 -14.69 2.24
CA ARG A 198 10.92 -16.08 2.57
C ARG A 198 9.44 -16.28 2.78
N THR A 199 8.85 -17.14 1.97
CA THR A 199 7.45 -17.53 2.09
C THR A 199 7.37 -18.96 2.59
N CYS A 200 6.87 -19.14 3.80
CA CYS A 200 6.61 -20.43 4.41
C CYS A 200 5.12 -20.74 4.31
N ILE A 201 4.79 -21.88 3.71
CA ILE A 201 3.41 -22.36 3.53
C ILE A 201 3.28 -23.68 4.28
N MET A 202 2.30 -23.80 5.16
CA MET A 202 2.11 -25.00 5.99
C MET A 202 0.63 -25.17 6.36
N TRP A 203 0.24 -26.37 6.73
CA TRP A 203 -1.14 -26.64 7.16
C TRP A 203 -1.50 -25.90 8.47
N ALA A 204 -2.63 -25.20 8.46
CA ALA A 204 -3.26 -24.60 9.65
C ALA A 204 -4.44 -25.43 10.17
N SER A 205 -5.09 -26.18 9.29
CA SER A 205 -6.10 -27.19 9.62
C SER A 205 -6.19 -28.20 8.47
N THR A 206 -7.16 -29.12 8.48
CA THR A 206 -7.37 -30.07 7.38
C THR A 206 -7.77 -29.41 6.05
N VAL A 207 -8.28 -28.18 6.08
CA VAL A 207 -8.78 -27.44 4.90
C VAL A 207 -8.25 -26.01 4.82
N SER A 208 -7.29 -25.65 5.66
CA SER A 208 -6.71 -24.31 5.65
C SER A 208 -5.19 -24.34 5.77
N THR A 209 -4.58 -23.32 5.20
CA THR A 209 -3.14 -23.16 5.06
C THR A 209 -2.71 -21.86 5.72
N ARG A 210 -1.68 -21.93 6.56
CA ARG A 210 -0.99 -20.77 7.12
C ARG A 210 0.15 -20.37 6.18
N VAL A 211 0.20 -19.10 5.84
CA VAL A 211 1.26 -18.48 5.06
C VAL A 211 1.96 -17.44 5.93
N ILE A 212 3.27 -17.58 6.07
CA ILE A 212 4.14 -16.62 6.76
C ILE A 212 5.16 -16.12 5.75
N VAL A 213 5.16 -14.81 5.51
CA VAL A 213 6.13 -14.14 4.66
C VAL A 213 7.03 -13.28 5.53
N THR A 214 8.32 -13.55 5.50
CA THR A 214 9.34 -12.72 6.14
C THR A 214 10.29 -12.15 5.10
N THR A 215 10.89 -11.00 5.38
CA THR A 215 11.77 -10.29 4.45
C THR A 215 12.93 -9.60 5.16
N GLN A 216 14.03 -9.45 4.44
CA GLN A 216 15.24 -8.77 4.90
C GLN A 216 16.00 -8.23 3.70
N VAL A 217 16.74 -7.13 3.89
CA VAL A 217 17.69 -6.63 2.90
C VAL A 217 19.09 -7.16 3.22
N GLU A 218 19.65 -7.94 2.32
CA GLU A 218 21.04 -8.40 2.39
C GLU A 218 21.95 -7.43 1.67
N TRP A 219 23.02 -7.00 2.35
CA TRP A 219 23.99 -6.05 1.81
C TRP A 219 25.28 -6.76 1.43
N THR A 220 25.72 -6.57 0.19
CA THR A 220 27.01 -7.06 -0.31
C THR A 220 28.08 -5.98 -0.31
N GLY A 221 27.70 -4.72 -0.13
CA GLY A 221 28.60 -3.58 -0.09
C GLY A 221 28.15 -2.47 0.87
N ARG A 222 28.88 -1.36 0.86
CA ARG A 222 28.57 -0.18 1.68
C ARG A 222 27.58 0.72 0.96
N SER A 223 26.63 1.28 1.69
CA SER A 223 25.72 2.33 1.23
C SER A 223 25.43 3.30 2.36
N PHE A 224 25.36 4.59 2.04
CA PHE A 224 25.05 5.66 2.98
C PHE A 224 23.53 5.74 3.27
N ILE A 225 22.70 5.44 2.27
CA ILE A 225 21.23 5.38 2.37
C ILE A 225 20.69 4.00 2.79
N LYS A 226 21.48 3.21 3.52
CA LYS A 226 21.11 1.85 3.93
C LYS A 226 19.78 1.80 4.70
N GLY A 227 19.61 2.63 5.72
CA GLY A 227 18.40 2.66 6.54
C GLY A 227 17.15 3.10 5.76
N LEU A 228 17.31 4.02 4.80
CA LEU A 228 16.21 4.47 3.94
C LEU A 228 15.78 3.36 2.96
N ILE A 229 16.75 2.68 2.35
CA ILE A 229 16.50 1.54 1.45
C ILE A 229 15.83 0.39 2.21
N GLU A 230 16.36 0.03 3.38
CA GLU A 230 15.77 -1.01 4.23
C GLU A 230 14.32 -0.67 4.56
N LYS A 231 14.06 0.51 5.09
CA LYS A 231 12.70 0.92 5.44
C LYS A 231 11.76 0.89 4.22
N SER A 232 12.19 1.48 3.09
CA SER A 232 11.37 1.56 1.88
C SER A 232 11.12 0.18 1.26
N ALA A 233 12.12 -0.70 1.24
CA ALA A 233 11.98 -2.06 0.72
C ALA A 233 11.01 -2.88 1.58
N ILE A 234 11.13 -2.82 2.91
CA ILE A 234 10.26 -3.56 3.83
C ILE A 234 8.82 -3.04 3.75
N GLU A 235 8.61 -1.72 3.72
CA GLU A 235 7.28 -1.12 3.51
C GLU A 235 6.67 -1.57 2.16
N GLY A 236 7.48 -1.58 1.09
CA GLY A 236 7.07 -2.08 -0.22
C GLY A 236 6.67 -3.56 -0.21
N GLN A 237 7.40 -4.40 0.52
CA GLN A 237 7.07 -5.82 0.69
C GLN A 237 5.79 -6.02 1.48
N LYS A 238 5.59 -5.30 2.59
CA LYS A 238 4.36 -5.34 3.39
C LYS A 238 3.14 -4.95 2.55
N HIS A 239 3.26 -3.87 1.78
CA HIS A 239 2.18 -3.40 0.91
C HIS A 239 1.83 -4.43 -0.18
N HIS A 240 2.84 -4.94 -0.90
CA HIS A 240 2.64 -5.95 -1.94
C HIS A 240 1.94 -7.21 -1.43
N HIS A 241 2.37 -7.74 -0.28
CA HIS A 241 1.77 -8.96 0.27
C HIS A 241 0.39 -8.72 0.89
N SER A 242 0.12 -7.53 1.43
CA SER A 242 -1.24 -7.13 1.82
C SER A 242 -2.20 -7.13 0.63
N ASP A 243 -1.77 -6.57 -0.51
CA ASP A 243 -2.61 -6.54 -1.72
C ASP A 243 -2.79 -7.94 -2.30
N LEU A 244 -1.74 -8.77 -2.27
CA LEU A 244 -1.81 -10.17 -2.68
C LEU A 244 -2.77 -10.98 -1.80
N ASP A 245 -2.74 -10.81 -0.46
CA ASP A 245 -3.68 -11.48 0.45
C ASP A 245 -5.14 -11.14 0.11
N LYS A 246 -5.44 -9.85 -0.09
CA LYS A 246 -6.79 -9.41 -0.49
C LYS A 246 -7.23 -10.03 -1.82
N ALA A 247 -6.36 -9.98 -2.83
CA ALA A 247 -6.64 -10.54 -4.15
C ALA A 247 -6.83 -12.06 -4.11
N MET A 248 -6.00 -12.78 -3.34
CA MET A 248 -6.14 -14.22 -3.15
C MET A 248 -7.45 -14.58 -2.46
N ARG A 249 -7.84 -13.83 -1.41
CA ARG A 249 -9.11 -14.06 -0.71
C ARG A 249 -10.30 -13.88 -1.63
N MET A 250 -10.30 -12.84 -2.47
CA MET A 250 -11.33 -12.63 -3.49
C MET A 250 -11.35 -13.79 -4.50
N TYR A 251 -10.17 -14.19 -5.00
CA TYR A 251 -10.08 -15.28 -5.97
C TYR A 251 -10.60 -16.60 -5.40
N ILE A 252 -10.22 -16.96 -4.16
CA ILE A 252 -10.68 -18.18 -3.51
C ILE A 252 -12.19 -18.13 -3.25
N GLN A 253 -12.75 -16.96 -2.91
CA GLN A 253 -14.19 -16.79 -2.74
C GLN A 253 -14.97 -17.00 -4.05
N GLU A 254 -14.41 -16.59 -5.19
CA GLU A 254 -15.02 -16.81 -6.51
C GLU A 254 -14.85 -18.25 -7.00
N HIS A 255 -13.79 -18.95 -6.56
CA HIS A 255 -13.41 -20.28 -7.03
C HIS A 255 -13.44 -21.33 -5.91
N GLN A 256 -14.44 -21.27 -5.02
CA GLN A 256 -14.49 -22.11 -3.80
C GLN A 256 -14.32 -23.62 -4.07
N ILE A 257 -14.85 -24.12 -5.19
CA ILE A 257 -14.78 -25.53 -5.58
C ILE A 257 -13.33 -26.01 -5.80
N GLU A 258 -12.42 -25.11 -6.18
CA GLU A 258 -11.00 -25.46 -6.36
C GLU A 258 -10.25 -25.63 -5.03
N PHE A 259 -10.67 -24.91 -3.98
CA PHE A 259 -9.92 -24.79 -2.73
C PHE A 259 -10.58 -25.53 -1.55
N ILE A 260 -11.89 -25.73 -1.57
CA ILE A 260 -12.64 -26.34 -0.46
C ILE A 260 -13.28 -27.65 -0.96
N PRO A 261 -12.97 -28.80 -0.35
CA PRO A 261 -13.64 -30.08 -0.68
C PRO A 261 -15.17 -30.01 -0.46
N GLU A 262 -15.94 -30.65 -1.34
CA GLU A 262 -17.41 -30.71 -1.23
C GLU A 262 -17.84 -31.30 0.12
N GLY A 263 -18.63 -30.54 0.91
CA GLY A 263 -19.16 -30.97 2.20
C GLY A 263 -18.55 -30.29 3.44
N VAL A 264 -17.60 -29.37 3.28
CA VAL A 264 -17.08 -28.53 4.37
C VAL A 264 -17.72 -27.14 4.30
N ASP A 265 -18.40 -26.72 5.37
CA ASP A 265 -19.09 -25.44 5.45
C ASP A 265 -18.10 -24.26 5.38
N PRO A 266 -18.19 -23.35 4.38
CA PRO A 266 -17.25 -22.24 4.20
C PRO A 266 -17.24 -21.24 5.38
N CYS A 267 -18.25 -21.24 6.25
CA CYS A 267 -18.29 -20.40 7.46
C CYS A 267 -17.42 -20.92 8.62
N ALA A 268 -16.95 -22.18 8.58
CA ALA A 268 -16.08 -22.74 9.62
C ALA A 268 -14.61 -22.28 9.52
N VAL A 269 -14.25 -21.52 8.48
CA VAL A 269 -12.88 -21.03 8.20
C VAL A 269 -12.67 -19.58 8.67
N ALA A 270 -13.42 -19.14 9.68
CA ALA A 270 -13.21 -17.81 10.27
C ALA A 270 -11.78 -17.67 10.84
N PRO A 271 -11.14 -16.48 10.71
CA PRO A 271 -9.75 -16.29 11.09
C PRO A 271 -9.55 -16.54 12.60
N VAL A 272 -8.53 -17.31 12.95
CA VAL A 272 -8.01 -17.32 14.33
C VAL A 272 -7.37 -15.95 14.54
N GLU A 273 -8.10 -15.03 15.18
CA GLU A 273 -7.53 -13.77 15.66
C GLU A 273 -6.39 -14.06 16.66
N PRO A 274 -5.31 -13.26 16.66
CA PRO A 274 -4.21 -13.44 17.58
C PRO A 274 -4.69 -13.29 19.03
N MET A 275 -4.40 -14.30 19.85
CA MET A 275 -4.75 -14.35 21.26
C MET A 275 -4.05 -13.21 22.02
N THR A 276 -4.82 -12.21 22.44
CA THR A 276 -4.48 -11.35 23.59
C THR A 276 -5.69 -11.30 24.52
N PRO A 277 -5.53 -11.58 25.83
CA PRO A 277 -6.66 -11.63 26.75
C PRO A 277 -7.05 -10.21 27.16
N VAL A 278 -8.22 -9.75 26.71
CA VAL A 278 -8.93 -8.63 27.34
C VAL A 278 -10.38 -9.05 27.53
N GLU A 279 -10.72 -9.18 28.80
CA GLU A 279 -12.04 -9.48 29.33
C GLU A 279 -12.97 -8.27 29.11
N ALA A 280 -14.13 -8.49 28.49
CA ALA A 280 -15.25 -7.55 28.50
C ALA A 280 -16.60 -8.29 28.30
N PRO A 281 -17.69 -7.78 28.87
CA PRO A 281 -18.85 -8.58 29.28
C PRO A 281 -19.94 -8.69 28.20
N GLU A 282 -20.72 -9.77 28.29
CA GLU A 282 -21.85 -10.07 27.40
C GLU A 282 -22.97 -9.01 27.46
N PRO A 283 -23.64 -8.69 26.33
CA PRO A 283 -24.90 -7.98 26.35
C PRO A 283 -26.08 -8.95 26.18
N GLY A 284 -26.98 -8.93 27.17
CA GLY A 284 -28.25 -9.62 27.15
C GLY A 284 -29.25 -9.06 26.13
N LEU A 285 -30.25 -9.90 25.83
CA LEU A 285 -31.42 -9.62 25.01
C LEU A 285 -32.16 -8.32 25.41
N VAL A 286 -32.50 -7.48 24.44
CA VAL A 286 -33.64 -6.55 24.55
C VAL A 286 -34.41 -6.51 23.22
N LEU A 287 -35.72 -6.74 23.35
CA LEU A 287 -36.76 -6.61 22.34
C LEU A 287 -37.15 -5.14 22.11
N GLY A 288 -37.33 -4.76 20.83
CA GLY A 288 -38.21 -3.68 20.37
C GLY A 288 -37.59 -2.27 20.31
N ALA A 289 -37.09 -1.87 19.12
CA ALA A 289 -36.81 -0.47 18.77
C ALA A 289 -37.63 -0.10 17.53
N SER A 290 -38.22 1.10 17.53
CA SER A 290 -39.07 1.58 16.43
C SER A 290 -38.24 1.94 15.20
N ASP A 291 -38.83 1.85 13.99
CA ASP A 291 -38.14 2.01 12.70
C ASP A 291 -37.37 3.35 12.56
N GLU A 292 -37.78 4.40 13.29
CA GLU A 292 -37.09 5.70 13.33
C GLU A 292 -35.77 5.67 14.12
N GLU A 293 -35.66 4.85 15.16
CA GLU A 293 -34.44 4.71 15.95
C GLU A 293 -33.37 3.93 15.20
N VAL A 294 -33.80 2.96 14.38
CA VAL A 294 -32.93 2.19 13.49
C VAL A 294 -32.38 3.08 12.36
N TRP A 295 -33.19 3.98 11.80
CA TRP A 295 -32.72 4.95 10.79
C TRP A 295 -31.71 5.94 11.38
N LYS A 296 -32.01 6.54 12.55
CA LYS A 296 -31.09 7.47 13.22
C LYS A 296 -29.80 6.78 13.66
N ALA A 297 -29.83 5.50 14.06
CA ALA A 297 -28.65 4.71 14.35
C ALA A 297 -27.79 4.47 13.09
N ARG A 298 -28.41 4.09 11.96
CA ARG A 298 -27.72 3.93 10.67
C ARG A 298 -27.11 5.22 10.15
N GLU A 299 -27.76 6.36 10.37
CA GLU A 299 -27.26 7.67 9.97
C GLU A 299 -26.08 8.14 10.84
N ARG A 300 -26.12 7.87 12.15
CA ARG A 300 -25.01 8.13 13.08
C ARG A 300 -23.79 7.26 12.75
N ASP A 301 -24.02 6.01 12.33
CA ASP A 301 -22.98 5.06 11.91
C ASP A 301 -22.36 5.43 10.54
N ARG A 302 -23.17 5.99 9.63
CA ARG A 302 -22.69 6.56 8.35
C ARG A 302 -21.83 7.82 8.56
N ASN A 303 -22.23 8.71 9.47
CA ASN A 303 -21.44 9.92 9.81
C ASN A 303 -20.13 9.57 10.55
N ARG A 304 -20.11 8.53 11.38
CA ARG A 304 -18.88 8.06 12.05
C ARG A 304 -17.87 7.51 11.04
N ARG A 305 -18.34 6.77 10.02
CA ARG A 305 -17.50 6.29 8.90
C ARG A 305 -16.98 7.42 8.00
N GLY A 306 -17.75 8.49 7.80
CA GLY A 306 -17.33 9.64 7.00
C GLY A 306 -16.23 10.50 7.63
N LEU A 307 -16.27 10.68 8.95
CA LEU A 307 -15.24 11.43 9.69
C LEU A 307 -13.94 10.63 9.89
N GLN A 308 -14.03 9.30 9.97
CA GLN A 308 -12.87 8.40 10.03
C GLN A 308 -11.99 8.53 8.77
N TRP A 309 -12.60 8.54 7.58
CA TRP A 309 -11.89 8.72 6.31
C TRP A 309 -11.18 10.08 6.22
N ALA A 310 -11.80 11.15 6.74
CA ALA A 310 -11.20 12.48 6.76
C ALA A 310 -10.01 12.56 7.74
N TYR A 311 -10.12 11.93 8.91
CA TYR A 311 -9.04 11.87 9.90
C TYR A 311 -7.84 11.04 9.39
N GLU A 312 -8.09 9.88 8.78
CA GLU A 312 -7.06 9.01 8.19
C GLU A 312 -6.36 9.68 6.99
N THR A 313 -7.09 10.49 6.20
CA THR A 313 -6.51 11.27 5.11
C THR A 313 -5.61 12.40 5.61
N PHE A 314 -5.97 13.04 6.73
CA PHE A 314 -5.22 14.15 7.31
C PHE A 314 -3.95 13.69 8.06
N GLU A 315 -4.00 12.58 8.81
CA GLU A 315 -2.80 11.97 9.39
C GLU A 315 -1.85 11.44 8.32
N GLY A 316 -2.37 10.80 7.27
CA GLY A 316 -1.57 10.31 6.15
C GLY A 316 -0.79 11.42 5.45
N THR A 317 -1.43 12.56 5.18
CA THR A 317 -0.77 13.71 4.53
C THR A 317 0.19 14.46 5.45
N TYR A 318 -0.14 14.63 6.73
CA TYR A 318 0.77 15.26 7.71
C TYR A 318 2.05 14.43 7.94
N THR A 319 1.91 13.10 8.00
CA THR A 319 3.05 12.18 8.21
C THR A 319 3.95 12.10 6.98
N VAL A 320 3.37 12.14 5.77
CA VAL A 320 4.12 12.19 4.51
C VAL A 320 4.84 13.53 4.33
N ALA A 321 4.19 14.65 4.70
CA ALA A 321 4.82 15.97 4.66
C ALA A 321 6.01 16.09 5.64
N ARG A 322 5.88 15.55 6.86
CA ARG A 322 6.95 15.55 7.87
C ARG A 322 8.12 14.60 7.51
N ARG A 323 7.84 13.46 6.88
CA ARG A 323 8.87 12.52 6.41
C ARG A 323 9.59 13.03 5.16
N SER A 324 8.89 13.74 4.28
CA SER A 324 9.48 14.36 3.08
C SER A 324 10.44 15.49 3.43
N THR A 325 10.09 16.36 4.39
CA THR A 325 10.97 17.46 4.82
C THR A 325 12.17 16.96 5.62
N MET A 326 12.02 15.95 6.48
CA MET A 326 13.16 15.36 7.18
C MET A 326 14.11 14.62 6.23
N GLY A 327 13.59 13.85 5.27
CA GLY A 327 14.42 13.18 4.26
C GLY A 327 15.17 14.17 3.36
N ALA A 328 14.55 15.30 3.00
CA ALA A 328 15.23 16.36 2.24
C ALA A 328 16.34 17.05 3.04
N ILE A 329 16.14 17.28 4.34
CA ILE A 329 17.14 17.89 5.23
C ILE A 329 18.30 16.93 5.49
N GLU A 330 18.03 15.63 5.64
CA GLU A 330 19.06 14.60 5.82
C GLU A 330 19.93 14.42 4.56
N LEU A 331 19.33 14.42 3.37
CA LEU A 331 20.08 14.38 2.10
C LEU A 331 20.96 15.61 1.88
N VAL A 332 20.51 16.80 2.32
CA VAL A 332 21.31 18.03 2.26
C VAL A 332 22.45 17.99 3.28
N LYS A 333 22.21 17.44 4.46
CA LYS A 333 23.24 17.24 5.48
C LYS A 333 24.30 16.22 5.04
N GLU A 334 23.89 15.14 4.36
CA GLU A 334 24.81 14.15 3.79
C GLU A 334 25.66 14.72 2.65
N ALA A 335 25.08 15.55 1.77
CA ALA A 335 25.84 16.25 0.72
C ALA A 335 26.86 17.25 1.30
N TRP A 336 26.60 17.78 2.51
CA TRP A 336 27.48 18.69 3.21
C TRP A 336 28.64 17.97 3.91
N GLU A 337 28.39 16.81 4.53
CA GLU A 337 29.41 16.06 5.28
C GLU A 337 30.34 15.21 4.38
N GLN A 338 29.89 14.79 3.20
CA GLN A 338 30.70 14.01 2.24
C GLN A 338 31.71 14.88 1.45
N SER A 339 31.68 16.20 1.63
CA SER A 339 32.46 17.14 0.85
C SER A 339 33.82 17.39 1.51
N SER A 340 34.92 17.25 0.75
CA SER A 340 36.26 17.60 1.24
C SER A 340 36.31 19.04 1.77
N SER A 341 37.17 19.35 2.76
CA SER A 341 37.20 20.70 3.38
C SER A 341 37.38 21.85 2.36
N THR A 342 37.98 21.58 1.20
CA THR A 342 38.12 22.51 0.08
C THR A 342 36.82 22.71 -0.73
N THR A 343 36.00 21.67 -0.92
CA THR A 343 34.69 21.80 -1.57
C THR A 343 33.66 22.47 -0.66
N ILE A 344 33.68 22.22 0.65
CA ILE A 344 32.83 22.96 1.62
C ILE A 344 33.15 24.46 1.56
N LEU A 345 34.43 24.84 1.51
CA LEU A 345 34.85 26.23 1.37
C LEU A 345 34.33 26.85 0.07
N TRP A 346 34.38 26.11 -1.05
CA TRP A 346 33.84 26.58 -2.32
C TRP A 346 32.31 26.74 -2.28
N PHE A 347 31.58 25.83 -1.65
CA PHE A 347 30.13 25.96 -1.44
C PHE A 347 29.78 27.17 -0.57
N VAL A 348 30.54 27.43 0.49
CA VAL A 348 30.36 28.63 1.34
C VAL A 348 30.66 29.90 0.55
N ILE A 349 31.72 29.94 -0.26
CA ILE A 349 32.05 31.08 -1.12
C ILE A 349 30.93 31.31 -2.15
N VAL A 350 30.46 30.26 -2.82
CA VAL A 350 29.37 30.35 -3.80
C VAL A 350 28.07 30.79 -3.13
N ALA A 351 27.74 30.25 -1.96
CA ALA A 351 26.56 30.65 -1.20
C ALA A 351 26.63 32.10 -0.73
N LEU A 352 27.79 32.58 -0.29
CA LEU A 352 28.01 33.99 0.07
C LEU A 352 27.93 34.92 -1.15
N VAL A 353 28.49 34.51 -2.30
CA VAL A 353 28.36 35.24 -3.56
C VAL A 353 26.90 35.30 -4.00
N PHE A 354 26.17 34.18 -3.93
CA PHE A 354 24.74 34.14 -4.26
C PHE A 354 23.89 34.96 -3.28
N SER A 355 24.18 34.91 -1.99
CA SER A 355 23.49 35.69 -0.95
C SER A 355 23.74 37.19 -1.14
N ASN A 356 24.97 37.60 -1.45
CA ASN A 356 25.31 38.98 -1.76
C ASN A 356 24.67 39.44 -3.08
N LEU A 357 24.69 38.62 -4.13
CA LEU A 357 24.02 38.91 -5.40
C LEU A 357 22.49 39.00 -5.24
N TRP A 358 21.92 38.12 -4.43
CA TRP A 358 20.49 38.12 -4.10
C TRP A 358 20.11 39.36 -3.32
N THR A 359 20.92 39.74 -2.33
CA THR A 359 20.73 40.95 -1.53
C THR A 359 20.84 42.21 -2.39
N LEU A 360 21.84 42.30 -3.28
CA LEU A 360 21.99 43.39 -4.24
C LEU A 360 20.83 43.43 -5.25
N SER A 361 20.34 42.28 -5.70
CA SER A 361 19.17 42.18 -6.59
C SER A 361 17.86 42.58 -5.89
N LEU A 362 17.70 42.25 -4.61
CA LEU A 362 16.54 42.68 -3.81
C LEU A 362 16.58 44.18 -3.53
N VAL A 363 17.76 44.73 -3.21
CA VAL A 363 17.94 46.17 -2.99
C VAL A 363 17.70 46.93 -4.31
N GLY A 364 18.23 46.44 -5.43
CA GLY A 364 17.97 47.00 -6.76
C GLY A 364 16.48 46.97 -7.12
N LYS A 365 15.80 45.85 -6.90
CA LYS A 365 14.34 45.75 -7.11
C LYS A 365 13.56 46.69 -6.19
N ARG A 366 13.97 46.89 -4.93
CA ARG A 366 13.30 47.78 -3.97
C ARG A 366 13.45 49.25 -4.38
N GLU A 367 14.62 49.64 -4.89
CA GLU A 367 14.90 50.97 -5.39
C GLU A 367 14.11 51.27 -6.69
N GLU A 368 14.01 50.28 -7.58
CA GLU A 368 13.22 50.39 -8.82
C GLU A 368 11.71 50.44 -8.57
N VAL A 369 11.22 49.68 -7.60
CA VAL A 369 9.83 49.74 -7.15
C VAL A 369 9.53 51.08 -6.47
N GLY A 370 10.49 51.63 -5.70
CA GLY A 370 10.39 52.97 -5.11
C GLY A 370 10.28 54.06 -6.18
N ARG A 371 11.14 54.03 -7.19
CA ARG A 371 11.15 54.98 -8.31
C ARG A 371 9.88 54.89 -9.16
N ARG A 372 9.37 53.67 -9.42
CA ARG A 372 8.10 53.46 -10.14
C ARG A 372 6.89 53.94 -9.34
N LYS A 373 6.87 53.76 -8.01
CA LYS A 373 5.81 54.30 -7.14
C LYS A 373 5.83 55.83 -7.08
N ALA A 374 7.01 56.45 -7.04
CA ALA A 374 7.15 57.91 -7.10
C ALA A 374 6.63 58.49 -8.43
N ALA A 375 6.98 57.85 -9.56
CA ALA A 375 6.45 58.23 -10.87
C ALA A 375 4.92 58.10 -10.98
N LYS A 376 4.33 57.02 -10.45
CA LYS A 376 2.87 56.87 -10.42
C LYS A 376 2.18 57.94 -9.58
N LYS A 377 2.74 58.27 -8.41
CA LYS A 377 2.20 59.31 -7.53
C LYS A 377 2.28 60.72 -8.16
N ALA A 378 3.30 60.98 -8.97
CA ALA A 378 3.41 62.23 -9.73
C ALA A 378 2.31 62.32 -10.81
N VAL A 379 2.08 61.24 -11.57
CA VAL A 379 1.02 61.19 -12.60
C VAL A 379 -0.38 61.28 -11.99
N GLU A 380 -0.63 60.64 -10.85
CA GLU A 380 -1.91 60.77 -10.13
C GLU A 380 -2.13 62.20 -9.62
N LYS A 381 -1.07 62.86 -9.13
CA LYS A 381 -1.13 64.26 -8.71
C LYS A 381 -1.47 65.18 -9.90
N GLU A 382 -0.88 64.94 -11.06
CA GLU A 382 -1.18 65.72 -12.27
C GLU A 382 -2.63 65.52 -12.75
N ARG A 383 -3.15 64.28 -12.71
CA ARG A 383 -4.56 64.01 -13.04
C ARG A 383 -5.52 64.70 -12.07
N TRP A 384 -5.26 64.62 -10.76
CA TRP A 384 -6.07 65.32 -9.77
C TRP A 384 -6.04 66.84 -9.98
N VAL A 385 -4.87 67.42 -10.29
CA VAL A 385 -4.77 68.85 -10.63
C VAL A 385 -5.59 69.19 -11.88
N GLN A 386 -5.55 68.35 -12.92
CA GLN A 386 -6.36 68.55 -14.13
C GLN A 386 -7.86 68.46 -13.84
N GLU A 387 -8.30 67.53 -12.99
CA GLU A 387 -9.70 67.40 -12.56
C GLU A 387 -10.17 68.62 -11.76
N VAL A 388 -9.34 69.13 -10.83
CA VAL A 388 -9.65 70.33 -10.04
C VAL A 388 -9.68 71.59 -10.92
N VAL A 389 -8.75 71.72 -11.86
CA VAL A 389 -8.75 72.85 -12.81
C VAL A 389 -9.98 72.78 -13.72
N HIS A 390 -10.38 71.59 -14.16
CA HIS A 390 -11.60 71.39 -14.94
C HIS A 390 -12.84 71.77 -14.14
N SER A 391 -12.95 71.36 -12.87
CA SER A 391 -14.10 71.70 -12.01
C SER A 391 -14.19 73.20 -11.71
N ILE A 392 -13.05 73.88 -11.52
CA ILE A 392 -13.01 75.34 -11.31
C ILE A 392 -13.38 76.09 -12.60
N TRP A 393 -12.93 75.59 -13.75
CA TRP A 393 -13.29 76.17 -15.05
C TRP A 393 -14.78 75.98 -15.35
N GLU A 394 -15.33 74.83 -14.98
CA GLU A 394 -16.77 74.51 -15.08
C GLU A 394 -17.60 75.43 -14.17
N GLU A 395 -17.16 75.63 -12.92
CA GLU A 395 -17.80 76.56 -11.96
C GLU A 395 -17.75 78.03 -12.44
N MET A 396 -16.63 78.46 -13.06
CA MET A 396 -16.54 79.79 -13.70
C MET A 396 -17.40 79.91 -14.97
N SER A 397 -17.59 78.83 -15.73
CA SER A 397 -18.42 78.83 -16.93
C SER A 397 -19.91 78.88 -16.62
N THR A 398 -20.32 78.43 -15.42
CA THR A 398 -21.72 78.41 -14.97
C THR A 398 -22.09 79.56 -14.01
N GLY A 399 -21.21 80.53 -13.80
CA GLY A 399 -21.33 81.56 -12.77
C GLY A 399 -21.77 82.95 -13.22
N GLY A 400 -23.04 83.12 -13.58
CA GLY A 400 -23.80 84.38 -13.42
C GLY A 400 -25.26 84.00 -13.18
N THR A 401 -25.90 84.18 -12.02
CA THR A 401 -26.30 85.45 -11.37
C THR A 401 -26.91 85.14 -9.97
N ARG A 402 -27.01 86.13 -9.07
CA ARG A 402 -27.33 86.05 -7.61
C ARG A 402 -28.83 85.96 -7.20
N SER A 403 -29.03 85.54 -5.93
CA SER A 403 -30.08 85.85 -4.90
C SER A 403 -31.31 84.90 -4.82
N GLY A 404 -31.90 84.50 -3.67
CA GLY A 404 -31.68 84.64 -2.21
C GLY A 404 -32.96 84.19 -1.43
N GLY A 405 -32.87 83.56 -0.23
CA GLY A 405 -34.01 83.42 0.74
C GLY A 405 -34.22 82.12 1.57
N SER A 406 -33.68 82.09 2.82
CA SER A 406 -34.03 81.46 4.15
C SER A 406 -34.90 80.18 4.42
N VAL A 407 -34.26 79.11 4.98
CA VAL A 407 -34.37 78.33 6.29
C VAL A 407 -35.76 78.03 6.97
N PRO A 408 -36.04 76.91 7.74
CA PRO A 408 -35.19 75.84 8.35
C PRO A 408 -35.62 74.35 8.20
N GLY A 409 -34.66 73.42 8.43
CA GLY A 409 -34.92 72.01 8.79
C GLY A 409 -33.68 71.11 8.68
N LEU A 410 -32.89 70.99 9.75
CA LEU A 410 -31.73 70.08 9.85
C LEU A 410 -32.16 68.63 10.12
N PRO A 411 -31.43 67.65 9.54
CA PRO A 411 -30.67 66.72 10.37
C PRO A 411 -29.18 66.66 9.99
N SER A 412 -28.35 66.99 10.98
CA SER A 412 -26.97 66.54 11.28
C SER A 412 -26.09 65.95 10.17
N GLU A 413 -25.12 66.73 9.71
CA GLU A 413 -23.79 66.20 9.38
C GLU A 413 -22.93 66.22 10.66
N PRO A 414 -22.24 65.13 11.04
CA PRO A 414 -21.16 65.24 12.01
C PRO A 414 -19.90 65.74 11.30
N ALA A 415 -19.52 66.95 11.73
CA ALA A 415 -18.17 67.43 11.94
C ALA A 415 -17.03 66.75 11.15
N VAL A 416 -16.37 67.57 10.32
CA VAL A 416 -14.93 67.48 10.07
C VAL A 416 -14.23 67.50 11.44
N SER A 417 -14.07 66.33 12.05
CA SER A 417 -13.44 66.13 13.34
C SER A 417 -12.10 65.46 13.12
N ASN A 418 -11.09 66.32 13.17
CA ASN A 418 -9.80 66.05 13.79
C ASN A 418 -9.08 64.75 13.40
N TRP A 419 -8.63 64.66 12.15
CA TRP A 419 -7.53 63.76 11.76
C TRP A 419 -6.29 63.93 12.66
N ARG A 420 -6.09 65.12 13.25
CA ARG A 420 -5.03 65.35 14.25
C ARG A 420 -5.31 64.66 15.58
N GLU A 421 -6.57 64.56 16.01
CA GLU A 421 -6.94 63.77 17.20
C GLU A 421 -6.86 62.28 16.89
N GLU A 422 -7.29 61.84 15.70
CA GLU A 422 -7.12 60.44 15.29
C GLU A 422 -5.64 60.02 15.21
N VAL A 423 -4.77 60.90 14.71
CA VAL A 423 -3.31 60.64 14.69
C VAL A 423 -2.72 60.69 16.11
N ALA A 424 -3.25 61.56 16.98
CA ALA A 424 -2.84 61.60 18.39
C ALA A 424 -3.28 60.34 19.15
N ASP A 425 -4.48 59.84 18.89
CA ASP A 425 -5.00 58.59 19.45
C ASP A 425 -4.25 57.37 18.90
N LEU A 426 -3.88 57.36 17.61
CA LEU A 426 -3.02 56.33 17.04
C LEU A 426 -1.61 56.33 17.64
N ARG A 427 -1.07 57.50 17.99
CA ARG A 427 0.19 57.60 18.74
C ARG A 427 0.03 57.08 20.16
N LYS A 428 -1.05 57.46 20.84
CA LYS A 428 -1.32 57.03 22.23
C LYS A 428 -1.54 55.52 22.33
N THR A 429 -2.22 54.93 21.35
CA THR A 429 -2.39 53.46 21.27
C THR A 429 -1.08 52.75 20.97
N LEU A 430 -0.19 53.33 20.16
CA LEU A 430 1.14 52.78 19.93
C LEU A 430 1.97 52.78 21.23
N ASP A 431 1.93 53.88 21.99
CA ASP A 431 2.63 54.01 23.27
C ASP A 431 2.11 53.01 24.32
N ASP A 432 0.78 52.78 24.39
CA ASP A 432 0.17 51.78 25.29
C ASP A 432 0.59 50.34 24.92
N VAL A 433 0.70 50.05 23.62
CA VAL A 433 1.17 48.75 23.14
C VAL A 433 2.65 48.55 23.48
N GLU A 434 3.48 49.59 23.34
CA GLU A 434 4.90 49.52 23.69
C GLU A 434 5.11 49.30 25.21
N GLU A 435 4.28 49.92 26.04
CA GLU A 435 4.30 49.70 27.49
C GLU A 435 3.91 48.25 27.84
N ARG A 436 2.85 47.71 27.22
CA ARG A 436 2.44 46.31 27.45
C ARG A 436 3.52 45.33 27.01
N VAL A 437 4.19 45.58 25.89
CA VAL A 437 5.32 44.76 25.44
C VAL A 437 6.49 44.84 26.42
N ARG A 438 6.74 46.02 27.01
CA ARG A 438 7.77 46.20 28.04
C ARG A 438 7.46 45.43 29.32
N VAL A 439 6.20 45.47 29.78
CA VAL A 439 5.74 44.71 30.96
C VAL A 439 5.81 43.20 30.70
N ILE A 440 5.40 42.74 29.52
CA ILE A 440 5.49 41.32 29.14
C ILE A 440 6.96 40.88 29.10
N ARG A 441 7.85 41.68 28.50
CA ARG A 441 9.29 41.40 28.48
C ARG A 441 9.87 41.34 29.90
N GLY A 442 9.51 42.28 30.78
CA GLY A 442 9.92 42.25 32.19
C GLY A 442 9.38 41.03 32.95
N SER A 443 8.16 40.58 32.66
CA SER A 443 7.59 39.37 33.26
C SER A 443 8.29 38.08 32.79
N LEU A 444 8.74 38.06 31.54
CA LEU A 444 9.55 36.98 30.98
C LEU A 444 10.94 36.94 31.62
N ASP A 445 11.57 38.11 31.82
CA ASP A 445 12.89 38.22 32.47
C ASP A 445 12.86 37.86 33.97
N THR A 446 11.67 37.81 34.61
CA THR A 446 11.49 37.32 36.00
C THR A 446 11.15 35.84 36.11
N LEU A 447 10.92 35.16 34.98
CA LEU A 447 10.62 33.72 34.91
C LEU A 447 11.87 32.87 34.61
N ASP A 448 12.99 33.51 34.27
CA ASP A 448 14.36 32.96 34.31
C ASP A 448 15.04 33.34 35.64
#